data_AF-A0A9E6W4D5-F1
#
_entry.id   AF-A0A9E6W4D5-F1
#
_cell.length_a   1.000
_cell.length_b   1.000
_cell.length_c   1.000
_cell.angle_alpha   90.00
_cell.angle_beta   90.00
_cell.angle_gamma   90.00
#
_symmetry.space_group_name_H-M   'P 1'
#
loop_
_entity.id
_entity.type
_entity.pdbx_description
1 polymer ?
#
loop_
_entity_poly.entity_id
_entity_poly.type
_entity_poly.pdbx_seq_one_letter_code
_entity_poly.pdbx_strand_id
1 'polypeptide(L)'
;MSKNRISFGSISFVLLIILMGTGLISCQEKPTSAEKVYVDTLYFKLKGDLKALNIDPQELQARKDELVHTMYPMVQDTFGDLRSAFEDDFNGMRTAYDTYLNKHLLYTSATNLLIEEVEEFRKDVDADALSRAEFKERYNALLVKVKANNAKVEEIAKPVYDLEPMWIRLKLKFDPKRDRRDSLISKK
;
A
#
# COMPACT_ATOMS: atom_id res chain seq x y z
N MET A 1 -6.91 -10.06 -85.27
CA MET A 1 -6.32 -8.95 -84.50
C MET A 1 -7.45 -8.20 -83.80
N SER A 2 -7.70 -8.48 -82.51
CA SER A 2 -8.70 -7.76 -81.70
C SER A 2 -7.98 -6.91 -80.66
N LYS A 3 -8.28 -5.60 -80.63
CA LYS A 3 -7.70 -4.63 -79.68
C LYS A 3 -8.62 -4.55 -78.46
N ASN A 4 -8.18 -5.08 -77.32
CA ASN A 4 -8.81 -4.81 -76.03
C ASN A 4 -8.46 -3.39 -75.58
N ARG A 5 -9.46 -2.51 -75.52
CA ARG A 5 -9.37 -1.22 -74.82
C ARG A 5 -9.76 -1.44 -73.36
N ILE A 6 -8.79 -1.35 -72.47
CA ILE A 6 -9.04 -1.30 -71.03
C ILE A 6 -9.42 0.14 -70.67
N SER A 7 -10.63 0.30 -70.12
CA SER A 7 -11.19 1.57 -69.65
C SER A 7 -10.40 2.07 -68.43
N PHE A 8 -9.74 3.22 -68.57
CA PHE A 8 -8.97 3.90 -67.52
C PHE A 8 -9.86 4.70 -66.52
N GLY A 9 -11.19 4.65 -66.66
CA GLY A 9 -12.11 5.47 -65.86
C GLY A 9 -12.32 5.04 -64.41
N SER A 10 -12.02 3.78 -64.07
CA SER A 10 -12.41 3.19 -62.78
C SER A 10 -11.33 3.25 -61.70
N ILE A 11 -10.07 3.55 -62.06
CA ILE A 11 -8.94 3.52 -61.12
C ILE A 11 -8.89 4.81 -60.28
N SER A 12 -9.31 5.95 -60.83
CA SER A 12 -9.30 7.23 -60.10
C SER A 12 -10.31 7.31 -58.96
N PHE A 13 -11.44 6.58 -59.03
CA PHE A 13 -12.47 6.64 -58.00
C PHE A 13 -12.11 5.83 -56.75
N VAL A 14 -11.41 4.71 -56.92
CA VAL A 14 -10.94 3.88 -55.81
C VAL A 14 -9.80 4.56 -55.05
N LEU A 15 -8.91 5.28 -55.74
CA LEU A 15 -7.85 6.05 -55.09
C LEU A 15 -8.41 7.23 -54.26
N LEU A 16 -9.49 7.87 -54.71
CA LEU A 16 -10.11 8.99 -53.99
C LEU A 16 -10.78 8.55 -52.67
N ILE A 17 -11.37 7.35 -52.64
CA ILE A 17 -12.00 6.79 -51.44
C ILE A 17 -10.94 6.38 -50.41
N ILE A 18 -9.78 5.86 -50.84
CA ILE A 18 -8.65 5.54 -49.95
C ILE A 18 -8.03 6.81 -49.35
N LEU A 19 -7.97 7.90 -50.12
CA LEU A 19 -7.50 9.22 -49.64
C LEU A 19 -8.48 9.92 -48.70
N MET A 20 -9.80 9.72 -48.86
CA MET A 20 -10.80 10.25 -47.91
C MET A 20 -10.95 9.39 -46.64
N GLY A 21 -10.66 8.08 -46.70
CA GLY A 21 -10.68 7.19 -45.53
C GLY A 21 -9.48 7.37 -44.59
N THR A 22 -8.38 7.95 -45.08
CA THR A 22 -7.16 8.20 -44.28
C THR A 22 -7.04 9.65 -43.81
N GLY A 23 -7.96 10.55 -44.20
CA GLY A 23 -7.98 11.96 -43.79
C GLY A 23 -8.55 12.23 -42.40
N LEU A 24 -9.16 11.23 -41.75
CA LEU A 24 -9.51 11.26 -40.34
C LEU A 24 -8.38 10.62 -39.51
N ILE A 25 -7.14 11.12 -39.68
CA ILE A 25 -6.15 10.99 -38.61
C ILE A 25 -6.69 11.84 -37.48
N SER A 26 -7.46 11.16 -36.63
CA SER A 26 -7.93 11.55 -35.32
C SER A 26 -6.96 12.57 -34.72
N CYS A 27 -7.41 13.82 -34.58
CA CYS A 27 -6.86 14.69 -33.54
C CYS A 27 -7.17 14.00 -32.22
N GLN A 28 -6.30 13.07 -31.81
CA GLN A 28 -6.37 12.46 -30.50
C GLN A 28 -6.13 13.59 -29.50
N GLU A 29 -7.21 14.03 -28.87
CA GLU A 29 -7.13 15.01 -27.79
C GLU A 29 -6.10 14.50 -26.78
N LYS A 30 -5.17 15.36 -26.39
CA LYS A 30 -4.21 15.06 -25.33
C LYS A 30 -4.82 15.34 -23.96
N PRO A 31 -4.31 14.72 -22.89
CA PRO A 31 -4.69 15.10 -21.54
C PRO A 31 -4.46 16.59 -21.29
N THR A 32 -5.44 17.24 -20.68
CA THR A 32 -5.37 18.64 -20.27
C THR A 32 -4.44 18.83 -19.08
N SER A 33 -3.92 20.04 -18.85
CA SER A 33 -3.07 20.33 -17.68
C SER A 33 -3.77 20.01 -16.35
N ALA A 34 -5.09 20.22 -16.26
CA ALA A 34 -5.87 19.86 -15.08
C ALA A 34 -5.94 18.34 -14.87
N GLU A 35 -6.05 17.57 -15.95
CA GLU A 35 -6.02 16.10 -15.90
C GLU A 35 -4.65 15.59 -15.44
N LYS A 36 -3.53 16.23 -15.83
CA LYS A 36 -2.19 15.88 -15.30
C LYS A 36 -2.11 16.03 -13.78
N VAL A 37 -2.68 17.12 -13.24
CA VAL A 37 -2.74 17.36 -11.77
C VAL A 37 -3.52 16.27 -11.02
N TYR A 38 -4.50 15.63 -11.65
CA TYR A 38 -5.21 14.51 -11.01
C TYR A 38 -4.29 13.31 -10.76
N VAL A 39 -3.34 13.04 -11.65
CA VAL A 39 -2.36 11.95 -11.48
C VAL A 39 -1.42 12.27 -10.32
N ASP A 40 -0.92 13.50 -10.24
CA ASP A 40 -0.12 13.96 -9.10
C ASP A 40 -0.87 13.84 -7.78
N THR A 41 -2.17 14.14 -7.78
CA THR A 41 -3.02 14.00 -6.60
C THR A 41 -3.06 12.54 -6.11
N LEU A 42 -3.17 11.56 -7.03
CA LEU A 42 -3.10 10.13 -6.66
C LEU A 42 -1.73 9.77 -6.07
N TYR A 43 -0.66 10.25 -6.69
CA TYR A 43 0.72 10.00 -6.25
C TYR A 43 0.96 10.51 -4.82
N PHE A 44 0.64 11.78 -4.57
CA PHE A 44 0.85 12.39 -3.27
C PHE A 44 -0.07 11.80 -2.19
N LYS A 45 -1.27 11.35 -2.57
CA LYS A 45 -2.16 10.64 -1.65
C LYS A 45 -1.51 9.34 -1.15
N LEU A 46 -1.05 8.47 -2.05
CA LEU A 46 -0.39 7.21 -1.68
C LEU A 46 0.87 7.42 -0.84
N LYS A 47 1.70 8.42 -1.18
CA LYS A 47 2.87 8.79 -0.37
C LYS A 47 2.47 9.33 1.00
N GLY A 48 1.37 10.09 1.07
CA GLY A 48 0.79 10.56 2.32
C GLY A 48 0.29 9.42 3.20
N ASP A 49 -0.39 8.43 2.61
CA ASP A 49 -0.90 7.27 3.33
C ASP A 49 0.22 6.43 3.93
N LEU A 50 1.33 6.21 3.20
CA LEU A 50 2.52 5.54 3.74
C LEU A 50 3.12 6.28 4.93
N LYS A 51 3.15 7.62 4.89
CA LYS A 51 3.61 8.43 6.03
C LYS A 51 2.62 8.40 7.20
N ALA A 52 1.33 8.27 6.90
CA ALA A 52 0.28 8.19 7.90
C ALA A 52 0.24 6.83 8.61
N LEU A 53 0.74 5.75 7.98
CA LEU A 53 1.20 4.57 8.71
C LEU A 53 2.43 4.95 9.55
N ASN A 54 2.16 5.62 10.67
CA ASN A 54 3.13 5.99 11.70
C ASN A 54 3.50 4.77 12.55
N ILE A 55 3.94 3.69 11.90
CA ILE A 55 4.29 2.43 12.52
C ILE A 55 5.71 2.11 12.08
N ASP A 56 6.62 1.97 13.04
CA ASP A 56 7.96 1.48 12.75
C ASP A 56 7.96 -0.06 12.79
N PRO A 57 8.08 -0.75 11.64
CA PRO A 57 8.10 -2.21 11.61
C PRO A 57 9.33 -2.78 12.33
N GLN A 58 10.45 -2.05 12.42
CA GLN A 58 11.62 -2.49 13.18
C GLN A 58 11.34 -2.45 14.67
N GLU A 59 10.63 -1.43 15.15
CA GLU A 59 10.18 -1.35 16.54
C GLU A 59 9.21 -2.49 16.88
N LEU A 60 8.23 -2.76 16.03
CA LEU A 60 7.30 -3.89 16.23
C LEU A 60 8.04 -5.24 16.28
N GLN A 61 9.01 -5.44 15.39
CA GLN A 61 9.83 -6.65 15.38
C GLN A 61 10.69 -6.76 16.65
N ALA A 62 11.34 -5.67 17.07
CA ALA A 62 12.15 -5.66 18.30
C ALA A 62 11.32 -5.99 19.55
N ARG A 63 10.09 -5.47 19.64
CA ARG A 63 9.16 -5.77 20.74
C ARG A 63 8.72 -7.23 20.74
N LYS A 64 8.43 -7.79 19.56
CA LYS A 64 8.14 -9.22 19.39
C LYS A 64 9.33 -10.08 19.84
N ASP A 65 10.54 -9.69 19.48
CA ASP A 65 11.75 -10.42 19.87
C ASP A 65 12.00 -10.33 21.39
N GLU A 66 11.76 -9.19 22.03
CA GLU A 66 11.81 -9.04 23.51
C GLU A 66 10.78 -9.95 24.20
N LEU A 67 9.55 -10.01 23.66
CA LEU A 67 8.49 -10.93 24.11
C LEU A 67 8.93 -12.40 24.08
N VAL A 68 9.49 -12.86 22.95
CA VAL A 68 9.83 -14.27 22.72
C VAL A 68 11.13 -14.69 23.41
N HIS A 69 12.16 -13.85 23.37
CA HIS A 69 13.51 -14.24 23.78
C HIS A 69 13.90 -13.78 25.19
N THR A 70 13.18 -12.82 25.76
CA THR A 70 13.48 -12.31 27.11
C THR A 70 12.37 -12.64 28.08
N MET A 71 11.15 -12.20 27.77
CA MET A 71 10.05 -12.23 28.72
C MET A 71 9.40 -13.62 28.83
N TYR A 72 9.23 -14.35 27.73
CA TYR A 72 8.68 -15.72 27.77
C TYR A 72 9.56 -16.70 28.58
N PRO A 73 10.91 -16.73 28.43
CA PRO A 73 11.77 -17.52 29.30
C PRO A 73 11.62 -17.19 30.79
N MET A 74 11.52 -15.90 31.15
CA MET A 74 11.31 -15.49 32.55
C MET A 74 10.00 -16.06 33.15
N VAL A 75 8.96 -16.24 32.33
CA VAL A 75 7.70 -16.87 32.77
C VAL A 75 7.84 -18.37 32.94
N GLN A 76 8.64 -19.03 32.11
CA GLN A 76 8.88 -20.48 32.24
C GLN A 76 9.51 -20.82 33.61
N ASP A 77 10.24 -19.87 34.20
CA ASP A 77 10.90 -19.99 35.50
C ASP A 77 10.00 -19.63 36.71
N THR A 78 8.73 -19.23 36.48
CA THR A 78 7.75 -18.92 37.54
C THR A 78 6.85 -20.11 37.94
N PHE A 79 6.26 -20.06 39.15
CA PHE A 79 5.32 -21.07 39.67
C PHE A 79 4.12 -21.32 38.73
N GLY A 80 3.64 -22.57 38.67
CA GLY A 80 2.70 -23.08 37.66
C GLY A 80 1.42 -22.27 37.42
N ASP A 81 0.76 -21.76 38.46
CA ASP A 81 -0.50 -21.00 38.31
C ASP A 81 -0.27 -19.60 37.72
N LEU A 82 0.83 -18.95 38.10
CA LEU A 82 1.26 -17.68 37.50
C LEU A 82 1.65 -17.91 36.04
N ARG A 83 2.36 -19.01 35.77
CA ARG A 83 2.81 -19.38 34.43
C ARG A 83 1.65 -19.50 33.43
N SER A 84 0.55 -20.16 33.78
CA SER A 84 -0.62 -20.29 32.88
C SER A 84 -1.24 -18.94 32.51
N ALA A 85 -1.46 -18.07 33.50
CA ALA A 85 -2.06 -16.75 33.25
C ALA A 85 -1.15 -15.86 32.38
N PHE A 86 0.17 -15.99 32.55
CA PHE A 86 1.13 -15.29 31.70
C PHE A 86 1.19 -15.90 30.29
N GLU A 87 1.25 -17.23 30.14
CA GLU A 87 1.33 -17.89 28.82
C GLU A 87 0.20 -17.45 27.87
N ASP A 88 -1.03 -17.27 28.38
CA ASP A 88 -2.16 -16.76 27.59
C ASP A 88 -1.96 -15.30 27.15
N ASP A 89 -1.53 -14.40 28.06
CA ASP A 89 -1.19 -13.00 27.75
C ASP A 89 -0.08 -12.92 26.69
N PHE A 90 0.95 -13.79 26.81
CA PHE A 90 2.10 -13.87 25.89
C PHE A 90 1.68 -14.35 24.50
N ASN A 91 0.92 -15.45 24.43
CA ASN A 91 0.46 -16.02 23.17
C ASN A 91 -0.48 -15.06 22.44
N GLY A 92 -1.36 -14.37 23.17
CA GLY A 92 -2.21 -13.32 22.64
C GLY A 92 -1.41 -12.17 22.03
N MET A 93 -0.43 -11.62 22.77
CA MET A 93 0.43 -10.56 22.25
C MET A 93 1.27 -10.99 21.06
N ARG A 94 1.90 -12.18 21.11
CA ARG A 94 2.71 -12.68 19.99
C ARG A 94 1.87 -12.78 18.71
N THR A 95 0.69 -13.36 18.81
CA THR A 95 -0.24 -13.53 17.67
C THR A 95 -0.68 -12.18 17.12
N ALA A 96 -0.93 -11.22 18.00
CA ALA A 96 -1.29 -9.86 17.61
C ALA A 96 -0.13 -9.17 16.87
N TYR A 97 1.08 -9.16 17.43
CA TYR A 97 2.28 -8.60 16.77
C TYR A 97 2.54 -9.25 15.40
N ASP A 98 2.47 -10.58 15.29
CA ASP A 98 2.61 -11.29 14.01
C ASP A 98 1.58 -10.85 12.98
N THR A 99 0.32 -10.78 13.40
CA THR A 99 -0.78 -10.38 12.51
C THR A 99 -0.58 -8.95 12.01
N TYR A 100 -0.18 -8.02 12.88
CA TYR A 100 -0.01 -6.62 12.49
C TYR A 100 1.24 -6.38 11.66
N LEU A 101 2.36 -7.00 12.00
CA LEU A 101 3.57 -6.91 11.19
C LEU A 101 3.30 -7.41 9.77
N ASN A 102 2.62 -8.55 9.63
CA ASN A 102 2.23 -9.09 8.33
C ASN A 102 1.31 -8.13 7.56
N LYS A 103 0.26 -7.60 8.20
CA LYS A 103 -0.65 -6.62 7.57
C LYS A 103 0.09 -5.36 7.14
N HIS A 104 0.96 -4.83 7.99
CA HIS A 104 1.78 -3.65 7.72
C HIS A 104 2.69 -3.87 6.50
N LEU A 105 3.43 -4.98 6.46
CA LEU A 105 4.32 -5.33 5.35
C LEU A 105 3.54 -5.52 4.05
N LEU A 106 2.41 -6.22 4.09
CA LEU A 106 1.55 -6.43 2.92
C LEU A 106 1.02 -5.11 2.37
N TYR A 107 0.53 -4.22 3.24
CA TYR A 107 0.03 -2.92 2.83
C TYR A 107 1.12 -2.02 2.26
N THR A 108 2.28 -1.97 2.93
CA THR A 108 3.43 -1.18 2.46
C THR A 108 3.87 -1.65 1.08
N SER A 109 3.98 -2.96 0.88
CA SER A 109 4.31 -3.58 -0.41
C SER A 109 3.27 -3.24 -1.49
N ALA A 110 1.98 -3.46 -1.21
CA ALA A 110 0.91 -3.15 -2.16
C ALA A 110 0.85 -1.66 -2.53
N THR A 111 1.09 -0.77 -1.56
CA THR A 111 1.10 0.67 -1.78
C THR A 111 2.32 1.11 -2.60
N ASN A 112 3.49 0.51 -2.38
CA ASN A 112 4.68 0.78 -3.19
C ASN A 112 4.48 0.36 -4.64
N LEU A 113 3.88 -0.81 -4.90
CA LEU A 113 3.53 -1.24 -6.26
C LEU A 113 2.55 -0.25 -6.92
N LEU A 114 1.55 0.23 -6.18
CA LEU A 114 0.62 1.25 -6.66
C LEU A 114 1.31 2.59 -6.96
N ILE A 115 2.30 2.97 -6.16
CA ILE A 115 3.11 4.16 -6.41
C ILE A 115 3.89 4.01 -7.71
N GLU A 116 4.52 2.85 -7.93
CA GLU A 116 5.26 2.56 -9.17
C GLU A 116 4.32 2.64 -10.39
N GLU A 117 3.13 2.01 -10.32
CA GLU A 117 2.13 2.08 -11.40
C GLU A 117 1.69 3.54 -11.71
N VAL A 118 1.51 4.37 -10.67
CA VAL A 118 1.16 5.78 -10.81
C VAL A 118 2.32 6.61 -11.34
N GLU A 119 3.57 6.33 -10.94
CA GLU A 119 4.75 7.00 -11.48
C GLU A 119 4.96 6.69 -12.97
N GLU A 120 4.76 5.45 -13.38
CA GLU A 120 4.76 5.08 -14.80
C GLU A 120 3.66 5.81 -15.56
N PHE A 121 2.44 5.84 -15.02
CA PHE A 121 1.35 6.58 -15.64
C PHE A 121 1.67 8.07 -15.75
N ARG A 122 2.29 8.68 -14.73
CA ARG A 122 2.71 10.07 -14.78
C ARG A 122 3.75 10.32 -15.88
N LYS A 123 4.75 9.44 -16.01
CA LYS A 123 5.75 9.52 -17.10
C LYS A 123 5.09 9.51 -18.48
N ASP A 124 4.12 8.61 -18.69
CA ASP A 124 3.40 8.52 -19.96
C ASP A 124 2.56 9.78 -20.25
N VAL A 125 1.97 10.38 -19.21
CA VAL A 125 1.20 11.62 -19.31
C VAL A 125 2.09 12.85 -19.55
N ASP A 126 3.25 12.91 -18.91
CA ASP A 126 4.23 14.00 -19.08
C ASP A 126 4.90 13.93 -20.46
N ALA A 127 5.14 12.73 -20.98
CA ALA A 127 5.64 12.50 -22.33
C ALA A 127 4.58 12.69 -23.44
N ASP A 128 3.34 13.07 -23.08
CA ASP A 128 2.18 13.13 -23.97
C ASP A 128 2.02 11.84 -24.81
N ALA A 129 2.37 10.69 -24.24
CA ALA A 129 2.36 9.40 -24.91
C ALA A 129 0.94 8.82 -25.07
N LEU A 130 -0.04 9.37 -24.35
CA LEU A 130 -1.41 8.88 -24.29
C LEU A 130 -2.39 9.83 -24.99
N SER A 131 -3.44 9.26 -25.56
CA SER A 131 -4.67 9.99 -25.88
C SER A 131 -5.48 10.25 -24.60
N ARG A 132 -6.38 11.23 -24.65
CA ARG A 132 -7.26 11.58 -23.53
C ARG A 132 -8.24 10.45 -23.17
N ALA A 133 -8.61 9.61 -24.13
CA ALA A 133 -9.45 8.44 -23.87
C ALA A 133 -8.69 7.40 -23.04
N GLU A 134 -7.47 7.04 -23.46
CA GLU A 134 -6.58 6.12 -22.73
C GLU A 134 -6.24 6.67 -21.34
N PHE A 135 -6.00 7.98 -21.23
CA PHE A 135 -5.82 8.65 -19.95
C PHE A 135 -7.00 8.40 -19.01
N LYS A 136 -8.23 8.66 -19.45
CA LYS A 136 -9.44 8.54 -18.60
C LYS A 136 -9.65 7.09 -18.15
N GLU A 137 -9.45 6.14 -19.06
CA GLU A 137 -9.57 4.72 -18.74
C GLU A 137 -8.56 4.30 -17.66
N ARG A 138 -7.27 4.60 -17.89
CA ARG A 138 -6.19 4.24 -16.95
C ARG A 138 -6.33 4.98 -15.62
N TYR A 139 -6.69 6.27 -15.64
CA TYR A 139 -6.94 7.05 -14.44
C TYR A 139 -8.08 6.45 -13.61
N ASN A 140 -9.21 6.09 -14.23
CA ASN A 140 -10.33 5.50 -13.51
C ASN A 140 -9.97 4.14 -12.91
N ALA A 141 -9.22 3.31 -13.62
CA ALA A 141 -8.72 2.03 -13.11
C ALA A 141 -7.81 2.23 -11.89
N LEU A 142 -6.84 3.15 -11.97
CA LEU A 142 -5.96 3.48 -10.85
C LEU A 142 -6.71 4.10 -9.68
N LEU A 143 -7.68 4.97 -9.92
CA LEU A 143 -8.49 5.60 -8.89
C LEU A 143 -9.25 4.55 -8.06
N VAL A 144 -9.79 3.51 -8.69
CA VAL A 144 -10.44 2.39 -7.98
C VAL A 144 -9.44 1.66 -7.10
N LYS A 145 -8.25 1.33 -7.63
CA LYS A 145 -7.21 0.65 -6.84
C LYS A 145 -6.73 1.51 -5.66
N VAL A 146 -6.50 2.81 -5.86
CA VAL A 146 -6.10 3.74 -4.80
C VAL A 146 -7.19 3.82 -3.73
N LYS A 147 -8.47 3.98 -4.10
CA LYS A 147 -9.57 3.99 -3.12
C LYS A 147 -9.63 2.69 -2.30
N ALA A 148 -9.46 1.54 -2.94
CA ALA A 148 -9.44 0.25 -2.26
C ALA A 148 -8.22 0.10 -1.33
N ASN A 149 -7.06 0.65 -1.72
CA ASN A 149 -5.88 0.68 -0.88
C ASN A 149 -6.09 1.59 0.35
N ASN A 150 -6.62 2.79 0.16
CA ASN A 150 -6.86 3.74 1.24
C ASN A 150 -7.83 3.22 2.31
N ALA A 151 -8.86 2.47 1.91
CA ALA A 151 -9.77 1.85 2.87
C ALA A 151 -9.05 0.89 3.84
N LYS A 152 -7.94 0.27 3.42
CA LYS A 152 -7.15 -0.63 4.25
C LYS A 152 -6.22 0.09 5.24
N VAL A 153 -5.93 1.38 5.05
CA VAL A 153 -5.05 2.16 5.93
C VAL A 153 -5.59 2.18 7.36
N GLU A 154 -6.88 2.49 7.51
CA GLU A 154 -7.51 2.61 8.82
C GLU A 154 -7.56 1.27 9.56
N GLU A 155 -7.75 0.16 8.82
CA GLU A 155 -7.73 -1.20 9.37
C GLU A 155 -6.37 -1.62 9.93
N ILE A 156 -5.29 -0.99 9.46
CA ILE A 156 -3.90 -1.34 9.82
C ILE A 156 -3.33 -0.38 10.86
N ALA A 157 -3.65 0.91 10.76
CA ALA A 157 -3.14 1.93 11.67
C ALA A 157 -3.77 1.84 13.07
N LYS A 158 -5.09 1.61 13.14
CA LYS A 158 -5.82 1.59 14.43
C LYS A 158 -5.29 0.52 15.41
N PRO A 159 -5.06 -0.73 14.99
CA PRO A 159 -4.74 -1.78 15.95
C PRO A 159 -3.32 -1.71 16.53
N VAL A 160 -2.37 -1.00 15.89
CA VAL A 160 -1.03 -0.80 16.50
C VAL A 160 -1.11 0.08 17.74
N TYR A 161 -1.98 1.09 17.75
CA TYR A 161 -2.25 1.87 18.97
C TYR A 161 -2.89 1.02 20.07
N ASP A 162 -3.69 0.02 19.71
CA ASP A 162 -4.34 -0.89 20.67
C ASP A 162 -3.33 -1.84 21.34
N LEU A 163 -2.17 -2.10 20.71
CA LEU A 163 -1.09 -2.90 21.30
C LEU A 163 -0.29 -2.16 22.39
N GLU A 164 -0.20 -0.83 22.31
CA GLU A 164 0.67 -0.04 23.17
C GLU A 164 0.33 -0.20 24.67
N PRO A 165 -0.94 -0.14 25.10
CA PRO A 165 -1.29 -0.37 26.50
C PRO A 165 -0.95 -1.80 26.98
N MET A 166 -1.08 -2.81 26.11
CA MET A 166 -0.73 -4.19 26.44
C MET A 166 0.78 -4.33 26.65
N TRP A 167 1.57 -3.74 25.75
CA TRP A 167 3.01 -3.69 25.83
C TRP A 167 3.50 -3.03 27.13
N ILE A 168 2.97 -1.84 27.45
CA ILE A 168 3.30 -1.10 28.68
C ILE A 168 2.97 -1.94 29.92
N ARG A 169 1.79 -2.58 29.97
CA ARG A 169 1.40 -3.44 31.09
C ARG A 169 2.39 -4.59 31.27
N LEU A 170 2.82 -5.23 30.19
CA LEU A 170 3.78 -6.32 30.25
C LEU A 170 5.14 -5.82 30.74
N LYS A 171 5.69 -4.76 30.16
CA LYS A 171 6.95 -4.13 30.59
C LYS A 171 6.96 -3.80 32.08
N LEU A 172 5.86 -3.26 32.62
CA LEU A 172 5.73 -2.94 34.04
C LEU A 172 5.68 -4.16 34.97
N LYS A 173 5.26 -5.33 34.47
CA LYS A 173 5.29 -6.58 35.24
C LYS A 173 6.71 -7.16 35.33
N PHE A 174 7.55 -6.93 34.30
CA PHE A 174 8.93 -7.43 34.24
C PHE A 174 9.98 -6.35 34.56
N ASP A 175 9.59 -5.17 35.06
CA ASP A 175 10.53 -4.11 35.43
C ASP A 175 11.28 -4.45 36.75
N PRO A 176 12.59 -4.74 36.72
CA PRO A 176 13.37 -5.08 37.91
C PRO A 176 13.52 -3.91 38.90
N LYS A 177 13.14 -2.68 38.53
CA LYS A 177 13.10 -1.53 39.45
C LYS A 177 11.83 -1.49 40.30
N ARG A 178 10.81 -2.29 39.98
CA ARG A 178 9.59 -2.40 40.78
C ARG A 178 9.84 -3.17 42.08
N ASP A 179 10.48 -4.33 41.99
CA ASP A 179 10.88 -5.15 43.16
C ASP A 179 11.73 -4.39 44.18
N ARG A 180 12.60 -3.47 43.71
CA ARG A 180 13.42 -2.64 44.61
C ARG A 180 12.63 -1.60 45.40
N ARG A 181 11.51 -1.09 44.89
CA ARG A 181 10.67 -0.13 45.64
C ARG A 181 9.79 -0.86 46.65
N ASP A 182 9.21 -1.99 46.27
CA ASP A 182 8.33 -2.76 47.15
C ASP A 182 9.12 -3.38 48.31
N SER A 183 10.36 -3.83 48.08
CA SER A 183 11.28 -4.30 49.14
C SER A 183 11.82 -3.21 50.07
N LEU A 184 11.81 -1.94 49.65
CA LEU A 184 12.16 -0.80 50.51
C LEU A 184 10.97 -0.34 51.37
N ILE A 185 9.74 -0.56 50.91
CA ILE A 185 8.52 -0.24 51.65
C ILE A 185 8.18 -1.33 52.67
N SER A 186 8.43 -2.61 52.36
CA SER A 186 8.21 -3.73 53.30
C SER A 186 9.24 -3.80 54.44
N LYS A 187 10.31 -3.00 54.39
CA LYS A 187 11.36 -2.91 55.43
C LYS A 187 11.18 -1.73 56.38
N LYS A 188 10.06 -0.99 56.28
CA LYS A 188 9.63 0.02 57.26
C LYS A 188 8.45 -0.50 58.05
#